data_AF-A0A430VU66-F1
#
_entry.id   AF-A0A430VU66-F1
#
_cell.length_a   1.000
_cell.length_b   1.000
_cell.length_c   1.000
_cell.angle_alpha   90.00
_cell.angle_beta   90.00
_cell.angle_gamma   90.00
#
_symmetry.space_group_name_H-M   'P 1'
#
loop_
_entity.id
_entity.type
_entity.pdbx_description
1 polymer ?
#
loop_
_entity_poly.entity_id
_entity_poly.type
_entity_poly.pdbx_seq_one_letter_code
_entity_poly.pdbx_strand_id
1 'polypeptide(L)' 'MVLVLDFGSQYTRLIARRLRELRVFSLILPGRASLEEILKHKPQALILSGGPNSVFDPDAP' A
#
# COMPACT_ATOMS: atom_id res chain seq x y z
N MET A 1 1.97 -10.90 -7.55
CA MET A 1 1.00 -10.06 -6.82
C MET A 1 1.74 -8.97 -6.08
N VAL A 2 1.23 -7.73 -6.13
CA VAL A 2 1.79 -6.57 -5.44
C VAL A 2 0.85 -6.14 -4.32
N LEU A 3 1.38 -5.87 -3.14
CA LEU A 3 0.59 -5.21 -2.08
C LEU A 3 0.89 -3.72 -2.07
N VAL A 4 -0.16 -2.92 -1.99
CA VAL A 4 -0.08 -1.47 -1.80
C VAL A 4 -0.47 -1.18 -0.36
N LEU A 5 0.47 -0.71 0.45
CA LEU A 5 0.23 -0.28 1.82
C LEU A 5 -0.22 1.18 1.80
N ASP A 6 -1.43 1.44 2.30
CA ASP A 6 -2.07 2.75 2.24
C ASP A 6 -1.82 3.58 3.51
N PHE A 7 -1.06 4.66 3.38
CA PHE A 7 -0.79 5.64 4.44
C PHE A 7 -1.68 6.89 4.32
N GLY A 8 -2.79 6.81 3.59
CA GLY A 8 -3.75 7.90 3.42
C GLY A 8 -3.52 8.74 2.16
N SER A 9 -2.75 8.25 1.20
CA SER A 9 -2.55 8.95 -0.08
C SER A 9 -3.86 9.05 -0.86
N GLN A 10 -4.13 10.25 -1.39
CA GLN A 10 -5.17 10.44 -2.42
C GLN A 10 -4.90 9.61 -3.68
N TYR A 11 -3.66 9.16 -3.90
CA TYR A 11 -3.24 8.42 -5.09
C TYR A 11 -3.22 6.89 -4.92
N THR A 12 -3.53 6.33 -3.75
CA THR A 12 -3.48 4.86 -3.52
C THR A 12 -4.33 4.10 -4.55
N ARG A 13 -5.53 4.59 -4.87
CA ARG A 13 -6.40 4.00 -5.89
C ARG A 13 -5.84 4.13 -7.31
N LEU A 14 -5.08 5.20 -7.59
CA LEU A 14 -4.41 5.40 -8.88
C LEU A 14 -3.28 4.39 -9.06
N ILE A 15 -2.50 4.13 -8.01
CA ILE A 15 -1.43 3.10 -8.02
C ILE A 15 -2.03 1.73 -8.37
N ALA A 16 -3.10 1.32 -7.67
CA ALA A 16 -3.77 0.06 -7.94
C ALA A 16 -4.33 -0.01 -9.38
N ARG A 17 -4.83 1.11 -9.92
CA ARG A 17 -5.27 1.19 -11.33
C ARG A 17 -4.10 1.00 -12.30
N ARG A 18 -2.94 1.64 -12.07
CA ARG A 18 -1.75 1.47 -12.92
C ARG A 18 -1.22 0.03 -12.90
N LEU A 19 -1.22 -0.62 -11.73
CA LEU A 19 -0.84 -2.04 -11.63
C LEU A 19 -1.78 -2.94 -12.45
N ARG A 20 -3.08 -2.65 -12.44
CA ARG A 20 -4.06 -3.38 -13.26
C ARG A 20 -3.82 -3.18 -14.75
N GLU A 21 -3.50 -1.96 -15.19
CA GLU A 21 -3.15 -1.66 -16.59
C GLU A 21 -1.91 -2.44 -17.04
N LEU A 22 -0.97 -2.69 -16.12
CA LEU A 22 0.21 -3.54 -16.35
C LEU A 22 -0.07 -5.05 -16.23
N ARG A 23 -1.34 -5.46 -16.08
CA ARG A 23 -1.77 -6.86 -15.85
C ARG A 23 -1.17 -7.50 -14.60
N VAL A 24 -0.82 -6.69 -13.61
CA VAL A 24 -0.30 -7.14 -12.31
C VAL A 24 -1.44 -7.17 -11.30
N PHE A 25 -1.71 -8.34 -10.73
CA PHE A 25 -2.67 -8.45 -9.63
C PHE A 25 -2.16 -7.68 -8.41
N SER A 26 -3.01 -6.83 -7.84
CA SER A 26 -2.69 -6.01 -6.67
C SER A 26 -3.81 -6.00 -5.63
N LEU A 27 -3.43 -5.87 -4.36
CA LEU A 27 -4.34 -5.66 -3.24
C LEU A 27 -3.87 -4.42 -2.46
N ILE A 28 -4.84 -3.69 -1.88
CA ILE A 28 -4.56 -2.56 -0.99
C ILE A 28 -4.78 -3.04 0.44
N LEU A 29 -3.81 -2.77 1.32
CA LEU A 29 -3.91 -2.99 2.76
C LEU A 29 -3.66 -1.66 3.50
N PRO A 30 -4.19 -1.48 4.71
CA PRO A 30 -3.81 -0.35 5.56
C PRO A 30 -2.30 -0.30 5.79
N GLY A 31 -1.69 0.89 5.88
CA GLY A 31 -0.27 1.07 6.18
C GLY A 31 0.15 0.46 7.52
N ARG A 32 -0.79 0.39 8.47
CA ARG A 32 -0.63 -0.24 9.80
C ARG A 32 -0.91 -1.74 9.81
N ALA A 33 -1.06 -2.39 8.66
CA ALA A 33 -1.26 -3.84 8.58
C ALA A 33 -0.11 -4.59 9.26
N SER A 34 -0.42 -5.67 9.97
CA SER A 34 0.59 -6.46 10.66
C SER A 34 1.50 -7.18 9.65
N LEU A 35 2.75 -7.45 10.06
CA LEU A 35 3.67 -8.22 9.22
C LEU A 35 3.10 -9.60 8.86
N GLU A 36 2.40 -10.25 9.80
CA GLU A 36 1.76 -11.55 9.59
C GLU A 36 0.70 -11.49 8.48
N GLU A 37 -0.13 -10.44 8.48
CA GLU A 37 -1.14 -10.19 7.45
C GLU A 37 -0.49 -9.96 6.08
N ILE A 38 0.55 -9.13 6.02
CA ILE A 38 1.32 -8.87 4.79
C ILE A 38 1.91 -10.18 4.24
N LEU A 39 2.52 -11.00 5.11
CA LEU A 39 3.17 -12.26 4.71
C LEU A 39 2.17 -13.34 4.29
N LYS A 40 0.97 -13.37 4.86
CA LYS A 40 -0.12 -14.29 4.47
C LYS A 40 -0.44 -14.22 2.98
N HIS A 41 -0.30 -13.04 2.40
CA HIS A 41 -0.54 -12.76 1.01
C HIS A 41 0.61 -13.20 0.09
N LYS A 42 1.82 -13.49 0.61
CA LYS A 42 3.02 -13.83 -0.19
C LYS A 42 3.27 -12.83 -1.35
N PRO A 43 3.39 -11.52 -1.05
CA PRO A 43 3.64 -10.51 -2.07
C PRO A 43 4.97 -10.75 -2.79
N GLN A 44 5.01 -10.46 -4.09
CA GLN A 44 6.27 -10.39 -4.85
C GLN A 44 6.92 -9.01 -4.74
N ALA A 45 6.12 -7.97 -4.46
CA ALA A 45 6.60 -6.62 -4.22
C ALA A 45 5.63 -5.86 -3.30
N LEU A 46 6.16 -4.83 -2.64
CA LEU A 46 5.43 -3.91 -1.80
C LEU A 46 5.54 -2.49 -2.39
N ILE A 47 4.43 -1.75 -2.36
CA ILE A 47 4.41 -0.31 -2.63
C ILE A 47 3.89 0.36 -1.36
N LEU A 48 4.70 1.22 -0.76
CA LEU A 48 4.26 2.09 0.33
C LEU A 48 3.67 3.34 -0.33
N SER A 49 2.38 3.59 -0.15
CA SER A 49 1.76 4.81 -0.65
C SER A 49 2.23 6.02 0.15
N GLY A 50 1.99 7.23 -0.37
CA GLY A 50 2.22 8.44 0.41
C GLY A 50 1.17 8.62 1.51
N GLY A 51 1.31 9.70 2.26
CA GLY A 51 0.31 10.19 3.19
C GLY A 51 0.29 11.70 3.19
N PRO A 52 -0.78 12.34 3.69
CA PRO A 52 -0.81 13.79 3.88
C PRO A 52 0.10 14.25 5.02
N ASN A 53 0.50 13.33 5.89
CA ASN A 53 1.24 13.62 7.12
C ASN A 53 2.75 13.55 6.89
N SER A 54 3.48 14.38 7.65
CA SER A 54 4.92 14.24 7.77
C SER A 54 5.25 12.97 8.56
N VAL A 55 6.35 12.29 8.22
CA VAL A 55 6.83 11.11 8.96
C VAL A 55 7.21 11.41 10.43
N PHE A 56 7.37 12.70 10.77
CA PHE A 56 7.66 13.15 12.14
C PHE A 56 6.41 13.47 12.96
N ASP A 57 5.23 13.42 12.34
CA ASP A 57 3.98 13.67 13.03
C ASP A 57 3.64 12.43 13.90
N PRO A 58 3.43 12.59 15.22
CA PRO A 58 3.08 11.45 16.09
C PRO A 58 1.79 10.74 15.69
N ASP A 59 0.89 11.40 14.96
CA ASP A 59 -0.34 10.80 14.45
C ASP A 59 -0.19 10.22 13.03
N ALA A 60 1.02 10.26 12.46
CA ALA A 60 1.30 9.67 11.16
C ALA A 60 1.00 8.14 11.16
N PRO A 61 0.40 7.64 10.07
CA PRO A 61 0.10 6.21 9.94
C PRO A 61 1.34 5.34 9.73
#